data_AF-A0A3A5V0M9-F1
#
_entry.id   AF-A0A3A5V0M9-F1
#
_cell.length_a   1.000
_cell.length_b   1.000
_cell.length_c   1.000
_cell.angle_alpha   90.00
_cell.angle_beta   90.00
_cell.angle_gamma   90.00
#
_symmetry.space_group_name_H-M   'P 1'
#
loop_
_entity.id
_entity.type
_entity.pdbx_description
1 polymer ?
#
loop_
_entity_poly.entity_id
_entity_poly.type
_entity_poly.pdbx_seq_one_letter_code
_entity_poly.pdbx_strand_id
1 'polypeptide(L)' 'AKATTQSALSRTESRGVHQRSDFTETDPEQMHHTLVDAEGNTSTLAIRKGSSGTWILAPEF' A
#
# COMPACT_ATOMS: atom_id res chain seq x y z
N ALA A 1 11.58 -3.38 12.55
CA ALA A 1 11.00 -4.64 12.03
C ALA A 1 9.47 -4.70 12.18
N LYS A 2 8.89 -4.49 13.39
CA LYS A 2 7.43 -4.62 13.64
C LYS A 2 6.54 -3.93 12.61
N ALA A 3 6.71 -2.62 12.38
CA ALA A 3 5.89 -1.87 11.43
C ALA A 3 5.97 -2.46 10.00
N THR A 4 7.18 -2.76 9.52
CA THR A 4 7.43 -3.36 8.21
C THR A 4 6.71 -4.71 8.05
N THR A 5 6.80 -5.58 9.05
CA THR A 5 6.13 -6.89 9.04
C THR A 5 4.62 -6.74 9.07
N GLN A 6 4.08 -5.86 9.92
CA GLN A 6 2.63 -5.63 10.03
C GLN A 6 2.07 -5.05 8.73
N SER A 7 2.72 -4.04 8.15
CA SER A 7 2.29 -3.47 6.86
C SER A 7 2.34 -4.51 5.74
N ALA A 8 3.37 -5.37 5.72
CA ALA A 8 3.51 -6.42 4.71
C ALA A 8 2.46 -7.53 4.87
N LEU A 9 2.09 -7.90 6.10
CA LEU A 9 1.03 -8.88 6.37
C LEU A 9 -0.36 -8.34 6.00
N SER A 10 -0.63 -7.06 6.29
CA SER A 10 -1.92 -6.43 5.97
C SER A 10 -2.17 -6.24 4.48
N ARG A 11 -1.11 -6.22 3.67
CA ARG A 11 -1.18 -6.04 2.22
C ARG A 11 -1.29 -7.40 1.54
N THR A 12 -2.33 -7.58 0.73
CA THR A 12 -2.69 -8.83 0.07
C THR A 12 -2.63 -8.67 -1.44
N GLU A 13 -1.51 -8.15 -1.93
CA GLU A 13 -1.17 -7.98 -3.35
C GLU A 13 0.35 -8.07 -3.50
N SER A 14 0.82 -8.13 -4.75
CA SER A 14 2.22 -7.92 -5.09
C SER A 14 2.38 -6.69 -5.97
N ARG A 15 3.24 -5.75 -5.55
CA ARG A 15 3.51 -4.49 -6.28
C ARG A 15 4.92 -3.99 -6.01
N GLY A 16 5.67 -3.74 -7.07
CA GLY A 16 7.06 -3.26 -6.99
C GLY A 16 7.94 -4.23 -6.19
N VAL A 17 8.59 -3.74 -5.13
CA VAL A 17 9.47 -4.55 -4.27
C VAL A 17 8.72 -5.39 -3.23
N HIS A 18 7.43 -5.16 -3.02
CA HIS A 18 6.60 -5.99 -2.14
C HIS A 18 6.03 -7.15 -2.96
N GLN A 19 6.52 -8.36 -2.74
CA GLN A 19 6.18 -9.56 -3.49
C GLN A 19 5.70 -10.65 -2.53
N ARG A 20 4.54 -11.23 -2.83
CA ARG A 20 3.87 -12.25 -2.02
C ARG A 20 3.50 -13.44 -2.89
N SER A 21 4.03 -14.62 -2.57
CA SER A 21 3.74 -15.85 -3.31
C SER A 21 2.28 -16.31 -3.17
N ASP A 22 1.59 -15.87 -2.12
CA ASP A 22 0.18 -16.13 -1.87
C ASP A 22 -0.77 -15.05 -2.42
N PHE A 23 -0.24 -13.95 -2.96
CA PHE A 23 -0.98 -12.88 -3.63
C PHE A 23 -0.14 -12.29 -4.78
N THR A 24 -0.04 -13.00 -5.91
CA THR A 24 0.90 -12.66 -7.00
C THR A 24 0.51 -11.44 -7.82
N GLU A 25 -0.77 -11.09 -7.82
CA GLU A 25 -1.31 -10.00 -8.64
C GLU A 25 -1.33 -8.67 -7.88
N THR A 26 -1.39 -7.58 -8.64
CA THR A 26 -1.69 -6.24 -8.10
C THR A 26 -3.19 -6.07 -7.85
N ASP A 27 -3.57 -5.28 -6.84
CA ASP A 27 -4.95 -4.95 -6.49
C ASP A 27 -5.18 -3.42 -6.53
N PRO A 28 -6.02 -2.92 -7.45
CA PRO A 28 -6.36 -1.50 -7.53
C PRO A 28 -7.05 -0.93 -6.28
N GLU A 29 -7.75 -1.75 -5.49
CA GLU A 29 -8.42 -1.30 -4.27
C GLU A 29 -7.43 -1.04 -3.13
N GLN A 30 -6.23 -1.61 -3.21
CA GLN A 30 -5.13 -1.41 -2.26
C GLN A 30 -4.21 -0.24 -2.61
N MET A 31 -4.70 0.68 -3.44
CA MET A 31 -4.00 1.91 -3.86
C MET A 31 -4.03 3.00 -2.78
N HIS A 32 -3.43 2.70 -1.64
CA HIS A 32 -3.31 3.56 -0.48
C HIS A 32 -1.99 3.31 0.26
N HIS A 33 -1.56 4.27 1.08
CA HIS A 33 -0.48 4.01 2.02
C HIS A 33 -1.01 3.24 3.24
N THR A 34 -0.26 2.25 3.71
CA THR A 34 -0.50 1.61 5.01
C THR A 34 0.29 2.34 6.09
N LEU A 35 -0.39 2.75 7.15
CA LEU A 35 0.22 3.34 8.33
C LEU A 35 0.18 2.32 9.47
N VAL A 36 1.24 2.29 10.28
CA VAL A 36 1.31 1.44 11.48
C VAL A 36 1.74 2.33 12.65
N ASP A 37 0.94 2.34 13.73
CA ASP A 37 1.28 3.08 14.95
C ASP A 37 2.26 2.31 15.86
N ALA A 38 2.59 2.87 17.02
CA ALA A 38 3.55 2.26 17.96
C ALA A 38 3.00 0.94 18.55
N GLU A 39 1.69 0.89 18.78
CA GLU A 39 0.94 -0.25 19.27
C GLU A 39 0.84 -1.37 18.22
N GLY A 40 1.01 -1.03 16.95
CA GLY A 40 0.98 -1.96 15.81
C GLY A 40 -0.36 -2.00 15.09
N ASN A 41 -1.28 -1.08 15.38
CA ASN A 41 -2.54 -0.97 14.68
C ASN A 41 -2.31 -0.43 13.28
N THR A 42 -3.08 -0.95 12.32
CA THR A 42 -3.00 -0.56 10.92
C THR A 42 -4.11 0.43 10.55
N SER A 43 -3.79 1.44 9.76
CA SER A 43 -4.78 2.30 9.10
C SER A 43 -4.35 2.61 7.67
N THR A 44 -5.24 3.20 6.88
CA THR A 44 -4.98 3.53 5.48
C THR A 44 -5.02 5.04 5.24
N LEU A 45 -4.14 5.50 4.36
CA LEU A 45 -4.14 6.87 3.86
C LEU A 45 -4.28 6.83 2.34
N ALA A 46 -5.42 7.32 1.85
CA ALA A 46 -5.73 7.33 0.42
C ALA A 46 -4.68 8.11 -0.39
N ILE A 47 -4.28 7.57 -1.53
CA ILE A 47 -3.47 8.32 -2.51
C ILE A 47 -4.44 9.28 -3.21
N ARG A 48 -4.29 10.58 -2.96
CA ARG A 48 -5.12 11.61 -3.59
C ARG A 48 -4.59 11.93 -4.99
N LYS A 49 -5.44 11.84 -6.00
CA LYS A 49 -5.24 12.58 -7.25
C LYS A 49 -5.29 14.07 -6.95
N GLY A 50 -4.45 14.86 -7.60
CA GLY A 50 -4.53 16.32 -7.50
C GLY A 50 -5.90 16.83 -7.95
N SER A 51 -6.28 18.04 -7.54
CA SER A 51 -7.57 18.67 -7.90
C SER A 51 -7.80 18.80 -9.41
N SER A 52 -6.74 18.78 -10.22
CA SER A 52 -6.77 18.76 -11.69
C SER A 52 -6.95 17.37 -12.31
N GLY A 53 -7.12 16.32 -11.51
CA GLY A 53 -7.15 14.93 -11.98
C GLY A 53 -5.78 14.38 -12.37
N THR A 54 -4.71 15.16 -12.23
CA THR A 54 -3.33 14.73 -12.50
C THR A 54 -2.73 14.06 -11.27
N TRP A 55 -2.05 12.93 -11.48
CA TRP A 55 -1.28 12.28 -10.43
C TRP A 55 -0.05 13.11 -10.09
N ILE A 56 0.16 13.43 -8.80
CA ILE A 56 1.41 14.07 -8.34
C ILE A 56 2.59 13.09 -8.52
N LEU A 57 2.32 11.80 -8.33
CA LEU A 57 3.15 10.67 -8.74
C LEU A 57 2.20 9.61 -9.30
N ALA A 58 2.28 9.34 -10.61
CA ALA A 58 1.51 8.24 -11.18
C ALA A 58 2.08 6.94 -10.60
N PRO A 59 1.23 6.02 -10.11
CA PRO A 59 1.72 4.72 -9.72
C PRO A 59 2.22 4.01 -10.97
N GLU A 60 3.52 3.70 -10.98
CA GLU A 60 4.10 2.90 -12.05
C GLU A 60 3.49 1.49 -12.01
N PHE A 61 3.13 1.02 -13.20
CA PHE A 61 2.49 -0.28 -13.43
C PHE A 61 3.44 -1.42 -13.08
#